data_AF-A0A953FK09-F1
#
_entry.id   AF-A0A953FK09-F1
#
_cell.length_a   1.000
_cell.length_b   1.000
_cell.length_c   1.000
_cell.angle_alpha   90.00
_cell.angle_beta   90.00
_cell.angle_gamma   90.00
#
_symmetry.space_group_name_H-M   'P 1'
#
loop_
_entity.id
_entity.type
_entity.pdbx_description
1 polymer ?
#
loop_
_entity_poly.entity_id
_entity_poly.type
_entity_poly.pdbx_seq_one_letter_code
_entity_poly.pdbx_strand_id
1 'polypeptide(L)'
;EAAHWQEILRMDLSNSASDEHAILYVARGLTLHPPRPDHDEELELRKLPFEELYQMVLRGDVRDSLTVAGVMRVKLMLLDGSLQK
;
A
#
# COMPACT_ATOMS: atom_id res chain seq x y z
N GLU A 1 -9.28 -12.35 0.31
CA GLU A 1 -9.68 -11.85 1.64
C GLU A 1 -8.46 -11.72 2.55
N ALA A 2 -8.53 -10.93 3.63
CA ALA A 2 -7.47 -10.86 4.65
C ALA A 2 -8.04 -11.03 6.06
N ALA A 3 -7.37 -11.82 6.89
CA ALA A 3 -7.76 -12.04 8.28
C ALA A 3 -7.43 -10.87 9.22
N HIS A 4 -6.42 -10.06 8.87
CA HIS A 4 -5.97 -8.94 9.70
C HIS A 4 -5.75 -7.69 8.86
N TRP A 5 -6.41 -6.60 9.25
CA TRP A 5 -6.25 -5.27 8.68
C TRP A 5 -5.72 -4.33 9.77
N GLN A 6 -4.57 -3.72 9.54
CA GLN A 6 -3.99 -2.72 10.44
C GLN A 6 -3.95 -1.38 9.72
N GLU A 7 -4.65 -0.39 10.24
CA GLU A 7 -4.53 0.99 9.76
C GLU A 7 -3.11 1.50 10.01
N ILE A 8 -2.50 2.12 9.00
CA ILE A 8 -1.11 2.60 9.09
C ILE A 8 -0.96 4.10 8.88
N LEU A 9 -1.88 4.73 8.16
CA LEU A 9 -1.81 6.14 7.80
C LEU A 9 -3.19 6.69 7.46
N ARG A 10 -3.46 7.93 7.89
CA ARG A 10 -4.51 8.80 7.38
C ARG A 10 -3.86 10.02 6.77
N MET A 11 -4.29 10.42 5.57
CA MET A 11 -3.75 11.60 4.90
C MET A 11 -4.77 12.26 3.99
N ASP A 12 -4.62 13.57 3.83
CA ASP A 12 -5.29 14.34 2.78
C ASP A 12 -4.39 14.31 1.54
N LEU A 13 -4.97 14.06 0.37
CA LEU A 13 -4.19 13.96 -0.88
C LEU A 13 -3.74 15.32 -1.40
N SER A 14 -4.67 16.27 -1.46
CA SER A 14 -4.41 17.64 -1.89
C SER A 14 -5.47 18.54 -1.28
N ASN A 15 -5.27 18.93 -0.02
CA ASN A 15 -6.24 19.72 0.74
C ASN A 15 -6.53 21.13 0.16
N SER A 16 -5.74 21.58 -0.82
CA SER A 16 -5.99 22.80 -1.58
C SER A 16 -6.90 22.60 -2.79
N ALA A 17 -7.08 21.35 -3.26
CA ALA A 17 -7.83 21.02 -4.47
C ALA A 17 -9.04 20.11 -4.19
N SER A 18 -9.00 19.30 -3.13
CA SER A 18 -10.01 18.30 -2.80
C SER A 18 -10.12 18.10 -1.29
N ASP A 19 -11.29 17.60 -0.86
CA ASP A 19 -11.58 17.09 0.48
C ASP A 19 -11.43 15.56 0.59
N GLU A 20 -10.78 14.94 -0.41
CA GLU A 20 -10.51 13.50 -0.40
C GLU A 20 -9.54 13.10 0.72
N HIS A 21 -9.97 12.11 1.50
CA HIS A 21 -9.20 11.51 2.58
C HIS A 21 -8.79 10.08 2.21
N ALA A 22 -7.50 9.79 2.31
CA ALA A 22 -6.97 8.45 2.15
C ALA A 22 -6.68 7.81 3.51
N ILE A 23 -7.11 6.55 3.65
CA ILE A 23 -6.81 5.71 4.81
C ILE A 23 -6.12 4.46 4.29
N LEU A 24 -4.88 4.24 4.69
CA LEU A 24 -4.06 3.12 4.23
C LEU A 24 -4.03 2.03 5.29
N TYR A 25 -4.13 0.78 4.82
CA TYR A 25 -4.09 -0.41 5.65
C TYR A 25 -3.02 -1.39 5.18
N VAL A 26 -2.45 -2.15 6.11
CA VAL A 26 -1.69 -3.37 5.82
C VAL A 26 -2.57 -4.58 6.07
N ALA A 27 -2.73 -5.39 5.03
CA ALA A 27 -3.49 -6.63 5.06
C ALA A 27 -2.56 -7.85 5.27
N ARG A 28 -2.88 -8.71 6.23
CA ARG A 28 -2.14 -9.96 6.53
C ARG A 28 -3.09 -11.13 6.69
N GLY A 29 -2.56 -12.34 6.60
CA GLY A 29 -3.37 -13.57 6.59
C GLY A 29 -4.25 -13.63 5.34
N LEU A 30 -3.63 -13.45 4.17
CA LEU A 30 -4.33 -13.36 2.89
C LEU A 30 -4.82 -14.74 2.42
N THR A 31 -6.10 -14.83 2.09
CA THR A 31 -6.69 -15.92 1.32
C THR A 31 -6.87 -15.46 -0.11
N LEU A 32 -6.27 -16.18 -1.07
CA LEU A 32 -6.36 -15.84 -2.49
C LEU A 32 -7.68 -16.38 -3.06
N HIS A 33 -8.29 -15.57 -3.92
CA HIS A 33 -9.45 -15.95 -4.72
C HIS A 33 -9.17 -15.62 -6.19
N PRO A 34 -9.89 -16.23 -7.14
CA PRO A 34 -9.82 -15.83 -8.54
C PRO A 34 -10.09 -14.33 -8.68
N PRO A 35 -9.28 -13.60 -9.48
CA PRO A 35 -9.52 -12.18 -9.74
C PRO A 35 -10.87 -12.01 -10.45
N ARG A 36 -11.60 -10.95 -10.09
CA ARG A 36 -12.88 -10.59 -10.70
C ARG A 36 -12.95 -9.06 -10.89
N PRO A 37 -12.09 -8.50 -11.77
CA PRO A 37 -12.10 -7.07 -12.08
C PRO A 37 -13.39 -6.68 -12.80
N ASP A 38 -13.78 -5.42 -12.68
CA ASP A 38 -14.84 -4.84 -13.49
C ASP A 38 -14.39 -4.60 -14.95
N HIS A 39 -15.33 -4.34 -15.85
CA HIS A 39 -15.07 -4.24 -17.30
C HIS A 39 -14.08 -3.15 -17.72
N ASP A 40 -13.91 -2.14 -16.86
CA ASP A 40 -13.08 -0.96 -17.01
C ASP A 40 -11.78 -1.04 -16.18
N GLU A 41 -11.52 -2.19 -15.55
CA GLU A 41 -10.31 -2.44 -14.77
C GLU A 41 -9.34 -3.40 -15.49
N GLU A 42 -8.17 -2.90 -15.84
CA GLU A 42 -7.05 -3.73 -16.32
C GLU A 42 -6.06 -3.98 -15.18
N LEU A 43 -6.17 -5.14 -14.52
CA LEU A 43 -5.36 -5.48 -13.34
C LEU A 43 -4.46 -6.70 -13.59
N GLU A 44 -3.18 -6.56 -13.27
CA GLU A 44 -2.20 -7.65 -13.23
C GLU A 44 -1.67 -7.87 -11.81
N LEU A 45 -1.50 -9.14 -11.43
CA LEU A 45 -0.96 -9.50 -10.12
C LEU A 45 0.55 -9.73 -10.19
N ARG A 46 1.32 -8.88 -9.51
CA ARG A 46 2.78 -9.05 -9.33
C ARG A 46 3.11 -9.29 -7.86
N LYS A 47 3.84 -10.38 -7.60
CA LYS A 47 4.45 -10.66 -6.28
C LYS A 47 5.92 -10.27 -6.34
N LEU A 48 6.38 -9.52 -5.35
CA LEU A 48 7.78 -9.12 -5.21
C LEU A 48 8.15 -8.97 -3.74
N PRO A 49 9.45 -9.10 -3.38
CA PRO A 49 9.92 -8.79 -2.04
C PRO A 49 9.62 -7.33 -1.67
N PHE A 50 9.20 -7.08 -0.43
CA PHE A 50 8.90 -5.73 0.05
C PHE A 50 10.10 -4.78 -0.12
N GLU A 51 11.32 -5.27 0.13
CA GLU A 51 12.52 -4.44 -0.01
C GLU A 51 12.74 -4.00 -1.47
N GLU A 52 12.36 -4.82 -2.46
CA GLU A 52 12.43 -4.42 -3.87
C GLU A 52 11.47 -3.26 -4.17
N LEU A 53 10.22 -3.35 -3.69
CA LEU A 53 9.24 -2.27 -3.83
C LEU A 53 9.69 -0.98 -3.14
N TYR A 54 10.28 -1.09 -1.95
CA TYR A 54 10.87 0.06 -1.25
C TYR A 54 11.97 0.73 -2.08
N GLN A 55 12.87 -0.05 -2.69
CA GLN A 55 13.91 0.50 -3.56
C GLN A 55 13.33 1.12 -4.85
N MET A 56 12.25 0.56 -5.42
CA MET A 56 11.54 1.16 -6.55
C MET A 56 10.96 2.54 -6.21
N VAL A 57 10.41 2.71 -5.00
CA VAL A 57 9.96 4.01 -4.49
C VAL A 57 11.12 4.99 -4.36
N LEU A 58 12.25 4.56 -3.75
CA LEU A 58 13.42 5.44 -3.58
C LEU A 58 14.04 5.90 -4.91
N ARG A 59 14.03 5.04 -5.94
CA ARG A 59 14.51 5.40 -7.28
C ARG A 59 13.54 6.26 -8.08
N GLY A 60 12.28 6.37 -7.63
CA GLY A 60 11.23 7.07 -8.38
C GLY A 60 10.65 6.25 -9.54
N ASP A 61 10.86 4.92 -9.56
CA ASP A 61 10.18 4.02 -10.49
C ASP A 61 8.67 3.94 -10.16
N VAL A 62 8.35 4.04 -8.86
CA VAL A 62 6.97 4.11 -8.33
C VAL A 62 6.75 5.49 -7.72
N ARG A 63 5.77 6.21 -8.26
CA ARG A 63 5.52 7.63 -7.93
C ARG A 63 4.09 7.95 -7.50
N ASP A 64 3.21 6.95 -7.51
CA ASP A 64 1.85 7.08 -6.99
C ASP A 64 1.90 7.46 -5.50
N SER A 65 1.15 8.48 -5.10
CA SER A 65 1.28 9.12 -3.79
C SER A 65 0.91 8.17 -2.65
N LEU A 66 -0.18 7.42 -2.80
CA LEU A 66 -0.63 6.43 -1.82
C LEU A 66 0.38 5.30 -1.68
N THR A 67 0.91 4.81 -2.80
CA THR A 67 1.93 3.76 -2.79
C THR A 67 3.22 4.24 -2.11
N VAL A 68 3.70 5.42 -2.44
CA VAL A 68 4.91 6.01 -1.82
C VAL A 68 4.70 6.17 -0.32
N ALA A 69 3.60 6.78 0.11
CA ALA A 69 3.31 7.01 1.52
C ALA A 69 3.16 5.69 2.30
N GLY A 70 2.43 4.72 1.74
CA GLY A 70 2.22 3.40 2.34
C GLY A 70 3.52 2.62 2.50
N VAL A 71 4.33 2.53 1.45
CA VAL A 71 5.61 1.80 1.49
C VAL A 71 6.57 2.43 2.50
N MET A 72 6.69 3.76 2.51
CA MET A 72 7.55 4.47 3.48
C MET A 72 7.07 4.27 4.91
N ARG A 73 5.75 4.35 5.15
CA ARG A 73 5.17 4.11 6.48
C ARG A 73 5.44 2.69 6.96
N VAL A 74 5.22 1.67 6.12
CA VAL A 74 5.49 0.27 6.46
C VAL A 74 6.97 0.05 6.75
N LYS A 75 7.88 0.64 5.96
CA LYS A 75 9.32 0.55 6.22
C LYS A 75 9.68 1.09 7.61
N LEU A 76 9.11 2.23 8.01
CA LEU A 76 9.32 2.81 9.35
C LEU A 76 8.77 1.88 10.44
N MET A 77 7.57 1.33 10.26
CA MET A 77 6.97 0.41 11.23
C MET A 77 7.76 -0.89 11.41
N LEU A 78 8.40 -1.38 10.35
CA LEU A 78 9.28 -2.54 10.42
C LEU A 78 10.59 -2.21 11.16
N LEU A 79 11.08 -0.97 11.05
CA LEU A 79 12.30 -0.51 11.73
C LEU A 79 12.07 -0.24 13.22
N ASP A 80 10.93 0.35 13.59
CA ASP A 80 10.58 0.64 14.99
C ASP A 80 9.92 -0.54 15.72
N GLY A 81 9.60 -1.62 14.99
CA GLY A 81 9.03 -2.85 15.52
C GLY A 81 7.51 -2.81 15.76
N SER A 82 6.83 -1.71 15.40
CA SER A 82 5.36 -1.59 15.47
C SER A 82 4.63 -2.43 14.43
N LEU A 83 5.34 -2.93 13.42
CA LEU A 83 4.88 -3.99 12.52
C LEU A 83 5.88 -5.15 12.52
N GLN A 84 5.37 -6.35 12.78
CA GLN A 84 6.13 -7.59 12.68
C GLN A 84 5.81 -8.30 11.36
N LYS A 85 6.83 -8.96 10.80
CA LYS A 85 6.72 -9.79 9.59
C LYS A 85 5.92 -11.06 9.86
#